data_AF-C4YG93-F1
#
_entry.id   AF-C4YG93-F1
#
_cell.length_a   1.000
_cell.length_b   1.000
_cell.length_c   1.000
_cell.angle_alpha   90.00
_cell.angle_beta   90.00
_cell.angle_gamma   90.00
#
_symmetry.space_group_name_H-M   'P 1'
#
loop_
_entity.id
_entity.type
_entity.pdbx_description
1 polymer ?
#
loop_
_entity_poly.entity_id
_entity_poly.type
_entity_poly.pdbx_seq_one_letter_code
_entity_poly.pdbx_strand_id
1 'polypeptide(L)'
;MSEHEDSYARYNKVRIRIIGNRSFIPEDILKDLENVEETTKDFGSKKTLNVCFPYTARDEITYAIKTIASKRVSGELNDRNKITTKTIEKNFYFGDDVPPLDILIRTSGHTRLSDFLLWQCTTECTIEFPDVLWPDFGFISIMSILFKWSYYRTIQIEEEAIRGKEPRVQEVIPPVLLKELPNPPPATSVI
;
A
#
# COMPACT_ATOMS: atom_id res chain seq x y z
N MET A 1 3.14 20.31 -20.75
CA MET A 1 3.54 18.90 -20.52
C MET A 1 4.46 18.51 -21.68
N SER A 2 5.76 18.30 -21.43
CA SER A 2 6.72 17.95 -22.48
C SER A 2 6.53 16.51 -22.94
N GLU A 3 6.41 16.31 -24.24
CA GLU A 3 6.15 15.05 -24.96
C GLU A 3 7.30 14.01 -24.92
N HIS A 4 8.25 14.12 -23.98
CA HIS A 4 9.47 13.27 -23.96
C HIS A 4 9.71 12.48 -22.67
N GLU A 5 8.78 12.47 -21.73
CA GLU A 5 8.83 11.50 -20.63
C GLU A 5 7.80 10.40 -20.89
N ASP A 6 8.24 9.30 -21.50
CA ASP A 6 7.58 8.02 -21.30
C ASP A 6 7.61 7.75 -19.79
N SER A 7 6.55 8.20 -19.10
CA SER A 7 6.44 8.14 -17.66
C SER A 7 6.83 6.74 -17.20
N TYR A 8 7.76 6.63 -16.24
CA TYR A 8 8.21 5.35 -15.68
C TYR A 8 7.05 4.41 -15.33
N ALA A 9 5.89 4.96 -14.97
CA ALA A 9 4.65 4.23 -14.72
C ALA A 9 4.10 3.53 -15.98
N ARG A 10 4.18 4.15 -17.16
CA ARG A 10 3.78 3.56 -18.45
C ARG A 10 4.71 2.42 -18.87
N TYR A 11 6.02 2.62 -18.73
CA TYR A 11 7.02 1.61 -19.06
C TYR A 11 6.90 0.39 -18.13
N ASN A 12 6.77 0.63 -16.81
CA ASN A 12 6.71 -0.44 -15.80
C ASN A 12 5.30 -0.97 -15.52
N LYS A 13 4.28 -0.44 -16.21
CA LYS A 13 2.85 -0.77 -16.03
C LYS A 13 2.43 -0.69 -14.56
N VAL A 14 2.65 0.46 -13.94
CA VAL A 14 2.26 0.73 -12.54
C VAL A 14 0.97 1.52 -12.52
N ARG A 15 -0.05 1.00 -11.83
CA ARG A 15 -1.30 1.72 -11.54
C ARG A 15 -1.03 2.72 -10.41
N ILE A 16 -1.34 3.98 -10.62
CA ILE A 16 -1.19 5.02 -9.59
C ILE A 16 -2.57 5.35 -9.03
N ARG A 17 -2.66 5.48 -7.71
CA ARG A 17 -3.88 5.86 -6.99
C ARG A 17 -3.57 6.92 -5.96
N ILE A 18 -4.39 7.95 -5.88
CA ILE A 18 -4.29 9.00 -4.87
C ILE A 18 -5.28 8.71 -3.75
N ILE A 19 -4.74 8.53 -2.56
CA ILE A 19 -5.47 8.13 -1.36
C ILE A 19 -5.50 9.31 -0.39
N GLY A 20 -6.70 9.76 -0.01
CA GLY A 20 -6.85 10.86 0.92
C GLY A 20 -8.01 11.77 0.56
N ASN A 21 -8.08 12.90 1.27
CA ASN A 21 -9.19 13.82 1.15
C ASN A 21 -8.96 14.85 0.04
N ARG A 22 -9.61 14.59 -1.10
CA ARG A 22 -9.54 15.44 -2.30
C ARG A 22 -10.09 16.85 -2.11
N SER A 23 -10.91 17.12 -1.08
CA SER A 23 -11.45 18.48 -0.87
C SER A 23 -10.39 19.52 -0.52
N PHE A 24 -9.20 19.08 -0.10
CA PHE A 24 -8.08 19.97 0.21
C PHE A 24 -7.14 20.20 -0.98
N ILE A 25 -7.39 19.56 -2.12
CA ILE A 25 -6.54 19.65 -3.31
C ILE A 25 -7.08 20.78 -4.22
N PRO A 26 -6.24 21.75 -4.61
CA PRO A 26 -6.58 22.73 -5.64
C PRO A 26 -7.06 22.09 -6.95
N GLU A 27 -8.01 22.72 -7.65
CA GLU A 27 -8.65 22.13 -8.83
C GLU A 27 -7.70 21.83 -10.00
N ASP A 28 -6.66 22.65 -10.17
CA ASP A 28 -5.61 22.45 -11.18
C ASP A 28 -4.83 21.17 -10.91
N ILE A 29 -4.36 20.99 -9.66
CA ILE A 29 -3.65 19.79 -9.22
C ILE A 29 -4.58 18.57 -9.28
N LEU A 30 -5.84 18.72 -8.86
CA LEU A 30 -6.81 17.63 -8.87
C LEU A 30 -7.02 17.07 -10.29
N LYS A 31 -7.14 17.94 -11.29
CA LYS A 31 -7.28 17.53 -12.70
C LYS A 31 -6.07 16.74 -13.19
N ASP A 32 -4.86 17.18 -12.83
CA ASP A 32 -3.64 16.48 -13.20
C ASP A 32 -3.55 15.10 -12.54
N LEU A 33 -3.93 15.00 -11.26
CA LEU A 33 -3.97 13.73 -10.53
C LEU A 33 -5.01 12.77 -11.12
N GLU A 34 -6.22 13.25 -11.43
CA GLU A 34 -7.27 12.45 -12.06
C GLU A 34 -6.84 11.94 -13.44
N ASN A 35 -6.15 12.78 -14.23
CA ASN A 35 -5.60 12.37 -15.51
C ASN A 35 -4.55 11.26 -15.37
N VAL A 36 -3.69 11.32 -14.34
CA VAL A 36 -2.69 10.27 -14.04
C VAL A 36 -3.37 8.97 -13.60
N GLU A 37 -4.37 9.05 -12.71
CA GLU A 37 -5.13 7.88 -12.27
C GLU A 37 -5.86 7.21 -13.43
N GLU A 38 -6.56 7.97 -14.29
CA GLU A 38 -7.30 7.43 -15.42
C GLU A 38 -6.35 6.84 -16.48
N THR A 39 -5.23 7.51 -16.77
CA THR A 39 -4.21 7.01 -17.69
C THR A 39 -3.58 5.69 -17.22
N THR A 40 -3.47 5.47 -15.91
CA THR A 40 -2.78 4.30 -15.33
C THR A 40 -3.73 3.21 -14.82
N LYS A 41 -5.04 3.43 -14.89
CA LYS A 41 -6.10 2.57 -14.37
C LYS A 41 -6.02 1.13 -14.88
N ASP A 42 -5.76 0.96 -16.17
CA ASP A 42 -5.76 -0.35 -16.86
C ASP A 42 -4.38 -1.03 -16.86
N PHE A 43 -3.35 -0.43 -16.26
CA PHE A 43 -1.98 -0.99 -16.27
C PHE A 43 -1.82 -2.25 -15.41
N GLY A 44 -2.86 -2.63 -14.67
CA GLY A 44 -3.06 -4.02 -14.26
C GLY A 44 -2.78 -4.33 -12.80
N SER A 45 -3.47 -5.38 -12.34
CA SER A 45 -3.70 -5.82 -10.95
C SER A 45 -2.48 -6.15 -10.09
N LYS A 46 -1.27 -6.22 -10.66
CA LYS A 46 -0.07 -6.72 -9.95
C LYS A 46 0.80 -5.63 -9.31
N LYS A 47 0.75 -4.40 -9.79
CA LYS A 47 1.61 -3.30 -9.30
C LYS A 47 0.81 -2.02 -9.14
N THR A 48 0.52 -1.68 -7.89
CA THR A 48 -0.23 -0.47 -7.53
C THR A 48 0.61 0.40 -6.62
N LEU A 49 0.77 1.67 -6.97
CA LEU A 49 1.35 2.70 -6.13
C LEU A 49 0.24 3.57 -5.55
N ASN A 50 0.01 3.44 -4.25
CA ASN A 50 -0.91 4.28 -3.50
C ASN A 50 -0.16 5.49 -2.93
N VAL A 51 -0.45 6.68 -3.45
CA VAL A 51 0.12 7.95 -2.97
C VAL A 51 -0.85 8.58 -2.00
N CYS A 52 -0.47 8.67 -0.72
CA CYS A 52 -1.32 9.21 0.33
C CYS A 52 -1.22 10.74 0.40
N PHE A 53 -2.20 11.46 -0.15
CA PHE A 53 -2.17 12.92 -0.28
C PHE A 53 -3.57 13.53 -0.55
N PRO A 54 -4.00 14.52 0.26
CA PRO A 54 -3.71 14.76 1.67
C PRO A 54 -4.34 13.67 2.54
N TYR A 55 -3.55 13.02 3.40
CA TYR A 55 -3.99 11.83 4.14
C TYR A 55 -3.63 11.90 5.64
N THR A 56 -4.58 11.48 6.48
CA THR A 56 -4.33 11.05 7.86
C THR A 56 -5.25 9.85 8.17
N ALA A 57 -4.81 8.94 9.04
CA ALA A 57 -5.58 7.75 9.38
C ALA A 57 -6.89 8.10 10.11
N ARG A 58 -6.89 9.11 10.97
CA ARG A 58 -8.11 9.60 11.63
C ARG A 58 -9.13 10.18 10.65
N ASP A 59 -8.68 10.92 9.64
CA ASP A 59 -9.57 11.47 8.61
C ASP A 59 -10.17 10.34 7.77
N GLU A 60 -9.38 9.33 7.40
CA GLU A 60 -9.86 8.14 6.70
C GLU A 60 -10.94 7.39 7.48
N ILE A 61 -10.73 7.14 8.77
CA ILE A 61 -11.72 6.49 9.63
C ILE A 61 -13.01 7.33 9.70
N THR A 62 -12.86 8.65 9.85
CA THR A 62 -14.00 9.58 9.87
C THR A 62 -14.77 9.55 8.57
N TYR A 63 -14.07 9.52 7.43
CA TYR A 63 -14.65 9.42 6.10
C TYR A 63 -15.43 8.12 5.90
N ALA A 64 -14.87 6.98 6.30
CA ALA A 64 -15.56 5.68 6.22
C ALA A 64 -16.84 5.66 7.04
N ILE A 65 -16.79 6.18 8.28
CA ILE A 65 -17.97 6.28 9.16
C ILE A 65 -19.04 7.19 8.54
N LYS A 66 -18.67 8.37 8.02
CA LYS A 66 -19.60 9.28 7.34
C LYS A 66 -20.24 8.64 6.11
N THR A 67 -19.46 7.89 5.34
CA THR A 67 -19.94 7.15 4.15
C THR A 67 -20.96 6.09 4.54
N ILE A 68 -20.67 5.30 5.59
CA ILE A 68 -21.61 4.28 6.10
C ILE A 68 -22.88 4.90 6.66
N ALA A 69 -22.77 6.00 7.41
CA ALA A 69 -23.92 6.73 7.92
C ALA A 69 -24.80 7.27 6.78
N SER A 70 -24.19 7.79 5.71
CA SER A 70 -24.91 8.25 4.52
C SER A 70 -25.63 7.11 3.80
N LYS A 71 -24.98 5.95 3.64
CA LYS A 71 -25.61 4.72 3.10
C LYS A 71 -26.77 4.21 3.95
N ARG A 72 -26.73 4.44 5.26
CA ARG A 72 -27.83 4.11 6.17
C ARG A 72 -29.03 5.02 5.95
N VAL A 73 -28.79 6.32 5.76
CA VAL A 73 -29.83 7.32 5.50
C VAL A 73 -30.45 7.14 4.11
N SER A 74 -29.66 6.76 3.10
CA SER A 74 -30.17 6.49 1.73
C SER A 74 -30.98 5.19 1.60
N GLY A 75 -30.96 4.31 2.62
CA GLY A 75 -31.65 3.02 2.59
C GLY A 75 -30.84 1.88 1.94
N GLU A 76 -29.61 2.12 1.51
CA GLU A 76 -28.70 1.07 0.99
C GLU A 76 -28.28 0.08 2.10
N LEU A 77 -28.13 0.57 3.33
CA LEU A 77 -27.81 -0.26 4.49
C LEU A 77 -28.98 -0.27 5.46
N ASN A 78 -29.68 -1.40 5.57
CA ASN A 78 -30.95 -1.48 6.30
C ASN A 78 -30.85 -1.88 7.79
N ASP A 79 -29.75 -2.51 8.18
CA ASP A 79 -29.56 -3.04 9.53
C ASP A 79 -28.21 -2.60 10.10
N ARG A 80 -28.23 -1.99 11.29
CA ARG A 80 -27.03 -1.54 12.01
C ARG A 80 -26.13 -2.70 12.41
N ASN A 81 -26.69 -3.89 12.64
CA ASN A 81 -25.93 -5.06 13.05
C ASN A 81 -25.04 -5.61 11.91
N LYS A 82 -25.25 -5.13 10.67
CA LYS A 82 -24.39 -5.45 9.52
C LYS A 82 -23.15 -4.55 9.42
N ILE A 83 -23.02 -3.54 10.29
CA ILE A 83 -21.81 -2.73 10.37
C ILE A 83 -20.77 -3.53 11.15
N THR A 84 -19.76 -4.01 10.43
CA THR A 84 -18.64 -4.79 10.97
C THR A 84 -17.32 -4.08 10.64
N THR A 85 -16.21 -4.56 11.20
CA THR A 85 -14.84 -4.12 10.85
C THR A 85 -14.61 -4.13 9.34
N LYS A 86 -15.03 -5.22 8.66
CA LYS A 86 -14.95 -5.32 7.19
C LYS A 86 -15.79 -4.28 6.46
N THR A 87 -16.96 -3.95 7.01
CA THR A 87 -17.82 -2.89 6.46
C THR A 87 -17.11 -1.54 6.53
N ILE A 88 -16.39 -1.26 7.61
CA ILE A 88 -15.60 -0.03 7.78
C ILE A 88 -14.42 -0.03 6.79
N GLU A 89 -13.65 -1.11 6.74
CA GLU A 89 -12.49 -1.27 5.86
C GLU A 89 -12.84 -1.04 4.38
N LYS A 90 -13.96 -1.59 3.93
CA LYS A 90 -14.47 -1.41 2.56
C LYS A 90 -14.79 0.05 2.20
N ASN A 91 -15.02 0.90 3.19
CA ASN A 91 -15.34 2.32 2.99
C ASN A 91 -14.15 3.26 3.27
N PHE A 92 -12.94 2.72 3.54
CA PHE A 92 -11.71 3.53 3.56
C PHE A 92 -11.36 4.07 2.17
N TYR A 93 -10.42 5.01 2.11
CA TYR A 93 -9.94 5.56 0.84
C TYR A 93 -9.27 4.51 -0.05
N PHE A 94 -8.64 3.49 0.56
CA PHE A 94 -8.00 2.38 -0.14
C PHE A 94 -8.98 1.47 -0.88
N GLY A 95 -10.24 1.35 -0.43
CA GLY A 95 -11.20 0.40 -1.01
C GLY A 95 -10.89 -1.07 -0.68
N ASP A 96 -11.59 -1.98 -1.37
CA ASP A 96 -11.61 -3.44 -1.13
C ASP A 96 -10.51 -4.19 -1.90
N ASP A 97 -9.83 -3.52 -2.85
CA ASP A 97 -8.84 -4.13 -3.76
C ASP A 97 -7.40 -4.06 -3.24
N VAL A 98 -7.19 -3.52 -2.04
CA VAL A 98 -5.86 -3.35 -1.45
C VAL A 98 -5.58 -4.50 -0.47
N PRO A 99 -4.47 -5.24 -0.65
CA PRO A 99 -4.11 -6.31 0.27
C PRO A 99 -3.75 -5.76 1.66
N PRO A 100 -3.75 -6.62 2.70
CA PRO A 100 -3.27 -6.26 4.02
C PRO A 100 -1.83 -5.70 4.00
N LEU A 101 -1.51 -4.85 4.98
CA LEU A 101 -0.19 -4.24 5.10
C LEU A 101 0.79 -5.17 5.82
N ASP A 102 1.80 -5.66 5.10
CA ASP A 102 2.83 -6.54 5.69
C ASP A 102 3.92 -5.78 6.45
N ILE A 103 4.40 -4.67 5.86
CA ILE A 103 5.55 -3.92 6.37
C ILE A 103 5.25 -2.42 6.32
N LEU A 104 5.39 -1.76 7.46
CA LEU A 104 5.46 -0.30 7.53
C LEU A 104 6.90 0.14 7.78
N ILE A 105 7.46 0.90 6.85
CA ILE A 105 8.81 1.46 6.98
C ILE A 105 8.70 2.97 7.23
N ARG A 106 9.37 3.44 8.28
CA ARG A 106 9.53 4.87 8.56
C ARG A 106 10.99 5.24 8.76
N THR A 107 11.51 6.01 7.82
CA THR A 107 12.89 6.50 7.82
C THR A 107 13.12 7.61 8.86
N SER A 108 14.37 8.06 8.97
CA SER A 108 14.85 9.13 9.84
C SER A 108 14.88 8.79 11.33
N GLY A 109 14.89 7.51 11.71
CA GLY A 109 15.09 7.07 13.10
C GLY A 109 13.97 7.40 14.11
N HIS A 110 12.84 7.96 13.66
CA HIS A 110 11.75 8.38 14.55
C HIS A 110 10.76 7.25 14.84
N THR A 111 10.59 6.88 16.11
CA THR A 111 9.70 5.80 16.57
C THR A 111 8.26 6.25 16.81
N ARG A 112 7.60 6.81 15.79
CA ARG A 112 6.17 7.17 15.84
C ARG A 112 5.48 6.83 14.52
N LEU A 113 4.15 6.77 14.49
CA LEU A 113 3.40 6.55 13.24
C LEU A 113 2.95 7.84 12.54
N SER A 114 2.85 8.95 13.28
CA SER A 114 2.40 10.25 12.73
C SER A 114 1.06 10.18 12.00
N ASP A 115 0.08 9.46 12.56
CA ASP A 115 -1.28 9.38 11.99
C ASP A 115 -1.31 8.75 10.58
N PHE A 116 -0.44 7.78 10.33
CA PHE A 116 -0.35 7.08 9.05
C PHE A 116 -0.74 5.60 9.20
N LEU A 117 -1.71 5.14 8.39
CA LEU A 117 -2.14 3.75 8.28
C LEU A 117 -2.47 3.06 9.62
N LEU A 118 -3.02 3.78 10.61
CA LEU A 118 -3.20 3.25 11.97
C LEU A 118 -4.10 2.01 12.02
N TRP A 119 -5.13 1.92 11.16
CA TRP A 119 -6.01 0.76 11.09
C TRP A 119 -5.36 -0.41 10.36
N GLN A 120 -4.57 -0.12 9.33
CA GLN A 120 -3.91 -1.11 8.50
C GLN A 120 -2.66 -1.70 9.19
N CYS A 121 -2.00 -0.94 10.06
CA CYS A 121 -0.86 -1.37 10.86
C CYS A 121 -1.28 -2.15 12.12
N THR A 122 -2.08 -3.21 11.96
CA THR A 122 -2.54 -4.07 13.07
C THR A 122 -1.70 -5.34 13.19
N THR A 123 -2.23 -6.40 13.81
CA THR A 123 -1.50 -7.52 14.45
C THR A 123 -0.45 -8.25 13.60
N GLU A 124 -0.52 -8.18 12.28
CA GLU A 124 0.38 -8.91 11.37
C GLU A 124 1.40 -7.99 10.66
N CYS A 125 1.26 -6.67 10.82
CA CYS A 125 2.16 -5.70 10.21
C CYS A 125 3.47 -5.58 11.01
N THR A 126 4.60 -5.70 10.32
CA THR A 126 5.93 -5.42 10.90
C THR A 126 6.28 -3.95 10.70
N ILE A 127 6.65 -3.27 11.77
CA ILE A 127 7.02 -1.85 11.72
C ILE A 127 8.54 -1.71 11.86
N GLU A 128 9.16 -1.06 10.88
CA GLU A 128 10.61 -0.85 10.81
C GLU A 128 10.95 0.64 10.84
N PHE A 129 11.89 1.01 11.72
CA PHE A 129 12.37 2.38 11.89
C PHE A 129 13.87 2.49 11.55
N PRO A 130 14.26 2.39 10.27
CA PRO A 130 15.65 2.51 9.90
C PRO A 130 16.17 3.93 10.17
N ASP A 131 17.36 4.01 10.76
CA ASP A 131 18.08 5.26 11.01
C ASP A 131 18.83 5.72 9.76
N VAL A 132 18.06 6.07 8.73
CA VAL A 132 18.54 6.60 7.44
C VAL A 132 17.58 7.68 6.99
N LEU A 133 18.06 8.79 6.42
CA LEU A 133 17.19 9.83 5.91
C LEU A 133 16.47 9.36 4.64
N TRP A 134 15.29 9.93 4.35
CA TRP A 134 14.52 9.55 3.16
C TRP A 134 15.29 9.68 1.84
N PRO A 135 16.05 10.77 1.57
CA PRO A 135 16.83 10.88 0.34
C PRO A 135 17.93 9.81 0.19
N ASP A 136 18.43 9.30 1.32
CA ASP A 136 19.50 8.29 1.36
C ASP A 136 18.93 6.85 1.42
N PHE A 137 17.61 6.70 1.55
CA PHE A 137 16.96 5.39 1.59
C PHE A 137 16.93 4.78 0.18
N GLY A 138 17.72 3.73 -0.01
CA GLY A 138 17.92 3.11 -1.31
C GLY A 138 17.67 1.61 -1.35
N PHE A 139 18.10 0.99 -2.46
CA PHE A 139 17.94 -0.44 -2.72
C PHE A 139 18.50 -1.33 -1.61
N ILE A 140 19.69 -1.02 -1.08
CA ILE A 140 20.31 -1.83 -0.02
C ILE A 140 19.47 -1.79 1.25
N SER A 141 18.97 -0.61 1.65
CA SER A 141 18.14 -0.45 2.85
C SER A 141 16.85 -1.26 2.76
N ILE A 142 16.13 -1.18 1.63
CA ILE A 142 14.90 -1.95 1.44
C ILE A 142 15.16 -3.46 1.37
N MET A 143 16.24 -3.90 0.71
CA MET A 143 16.60 -5.32 0.67
C MET A 143 16.93 -5.88 2.05
N SER A 144 17.71 -5.16 2.85
CA SER A 144 18.03 -5.57 4.23
C SER A 144 16.76 -5.73 5.08
N ILE A 145 15.80 -4.81 4.95
CA ILE A 145 14.51 -4.87 5.64
C ILE A 145 13.68 -6.07 5.15
N LEU A 146 13.61 -6.30 3.84
CA LEU A 146 12.86 -7.42 3.28
C LEU A 146 13.43 -8.77 3.70
N PHE A 147 14.77 -8.93 3.71
CA PHE A 147 15.39 -10.17 4.20
C PHE A 147 15.10 -10.40 5.67
N LYS A 148 15.20 -9.36 6.50
CA LYS A 148 14.87 -9.41 7.92
C LYS A 148 13.41 -9.82 8.13
N TRP A 149 12.47 -9.16 7.45
CA TRP A 149 11.05 -9.46 7.51
C TRP A 149 10.74 -10.90 7.06
N SER A 150 11.29 -11.32 5.91
CA SER A 150 11.11 -12.67 5.37
C SER A 150 11.56 -13.74 6.36
N TYR A 151 12.75 -13.58 6.96
CA TYR A 151 13.27 -14.49 7.97
C TYR A 151 12.35 -14.60 9.20
N TYR A 152 11.93 -13.47 9.79
CA TYR A 152 11.05 -13.50 10.95
C TYR A 152 9.65 -14.02 10.63
N ARG A 153 9.12 -13.72 9.44
CA ARG A 153 7.81 -14.23 9.03
C ARG A 153 7.82 -15.74 8.83
N THR A 154 8.89 -16.32 8.29
CA THR A 154 9.05 -17.77 8.21
C THR A 154 9.00 -18.43 9.59
N ILE A 155 9.74 -17.88 10.56
CA ILE A 155 9.73 -18.40 11.94
C ILE A 155 8.33 -18.31 12.56
N GLN A 156 7.63 -17.18 12.38
CA GLN A 156 6.27 -17.00 12.89
C GLN A 156 5.29 -18.02 12.29
N ILE A 157 5.38 -18.29 10.98
CA ILE A 157 4.54 -19.29 10.30
C ILE A 157 4.80 -20.69 10.87
N GLU A 158 6.07 -21.05 11.10
CA GLU A 158 6.43 -22.33 11.71
C GLU A 158 5.88 -22.46 13.14
N GLU A 159 6.00 -21.40 13.95
CA GLU A 159 5.44 -21.37 15.31
C GLU A 159 3.91 -21.48 15.32
N GLU A 160 3.23 -20.79 14.39
CA GLU A 160 1.77 -20.88 14.22
C GLU A 160 1.35 -22.31 13.85
N ALA A 161 2.08 -22.95 12.93
CA ALA A 161 1.84 -24.33 12.52
C ALA A 161 2.06 -25.31 13.69
N ILE A 162 3.13 -25.14 14.48
CA ILE A 162 3.39 -25.95 15.69
C ILE A 162 2.27 -25.80 16.73
N ARG A 163 1.71 -24.58 16.87
CA ARG A 163 0.58 -24.29 17.77
C ARG A 163 -0.77 -24.75 17.22
N GLY A 164 -0.81 -25.42 16.06
CA GLY A 164 -2.02 -25.94 15.44
C GLY A 164 -2.94 -24.86 14.85
N LYS A 165 -2.43 -23.65 14.58
CA LYS A 165 -3.14 -22.65 13.78
C LYS A 165 -2.86 -22.92 12.31
N GLU A 166 -3.88 -22.91 11.45
CA GLU A 166 -3.65 -22.93 10.01
C GLU A 166 -2.94 -21.62 9.60
N PRO A 167 -1.75 -21.69 8.98
CA PRO A 167 -1.09 -20.50 8.49
C PRO A 167 -1.93 -19.89 7.37
N ARG A 168 -2.29 -18.61 7.51
CA ARG A 168 -3.01 -17.88 6.47
C ARG A 168 -2.02 -17.49 5.38
N VAL A 169 -1.68 -18.44 4.53
CA VAL A 169 -0.80 -18.17 3.39
C VAL A 169 -1.63 -17.43 2.34
N GLN A 170 -1.48 -16.10 2.27
CA GLN A 170 -1.77 -15.35 1.06
C GLN A 170 -1.02 -16.08 -0.07
N GLU A 171 -1.73 -16.54 -1.12
CA GLU A 171 -1.24 -17.48 -2.16
C GLU A 171 0.29 -17.63 -2.15
N VAL A 172 0.80 -18.82 -1.79
CA VAL A 172 2.24 -19.12 -1.87
C VAL A 172 2.70 -18.71 -3.27
N ILE A 173 3.39 -17.58 -3.37
CA ILE A 173 4.09 -17.24 -4.60
C ILE A 173 5.13 -18.35 -4.71
N PRO A 174 5.08 -19.20 -5.74
CA PRO A 174 6.06 -20.26 -5.88
C PRO A 174 7.46 -19.64 -5.79
N PRO A 175 8.42 -20.30 -5.14
CA PRO A 175 9.76 -19.77 -4.97
C PRO A 175 10.29 -19.30 -6.32
N VAL A 176 10.71 -18.03 -6.39
CA VAL A 176 11.26 -17.46 -7.63
C VAL A 176 12.53 -18.25 -7.94
N LEU A 177 12.44 -19.10 -8.96
CA LEU A 177 13.61 -19.82 -9.45
C LEU A 177 14.55 -18.79 -10.06
N LEU A 178 15.75 -18.62 -9.47
CA LEU A 178 16.77 -17.68 -9.96
C LEU A 178 17.10 -17.89 -11.46
N LYS A 179 16.85 -19.09 -11.98
CA LYS A 179 17.02 -19.48 -13.39
C LYS A 179 15.92 -18.94 -14.32
N GLU A 180 14.80 -18.49 -13.78
CA GLU A 180 13.63 -17.94 -14.50
C GLU A 180 13.60 -16.42 -14.50
N LEU A 181 14.55 -15.76 -13.82
CA LEU A 181 14.66 -14.31 -13.86
C LEU A 181 15.09 -13.84 -15.26
N PRO A 182 14.50 -12.74 -15.78
CA PRO A 182 14.97 -12.14 -17.01
C PRO A 182 16.44 -11.72 -16.85
N ASN A 183 17.21 -11.81 -17.94
CA ASN A 183 18.59 -11.36 -17.95
C ASN A 183 18.66 -9.90 -17.47
N PRO A 184 19.67 -9.56 -16.63
CA PRO A 184 19.83 -8.19 -16.17
C PRO A 184 19.95 -7.26 -17.38
N PRO A 185 19.40 -6.03 -17.30
CA PRO A 185 19.57 -5.05 -18.35
C PRO A 185 21.08 -4.85 -18.63
N PRO A 186 21.47 -4.65 -19.91
CA PRO A 186 22.87 -4.49 -20.26
C PRO A 186 23.47 -3.35 -19.44
N ALA A 187 24.61 -3.62 -18.79
CA ALA A 187 25.33 -2.61 -18.03
C ALA A 187 25.73 -1.49 -18.99
N THR A 188 25.02 -0.37 -18.93
CA THR A 188 25.48 0.87 -19.56
C THR A 188 26.56 1.42 -18.65
N SER A 189 27.81 1.09 -18.95
CA SER A 189 28.95 1.84 -18.45
C SER A 189 28.88 3.23 -19.07
N VAL A 190 28.50 4.22 -18.26
CA VAL A 190 28.73 5.62 -18.59
C VAL A 190 30.24 5.83 -18.46
N ILE A 191 30.92 5.97 -19.60
CA ILE A 191 32.29 6.49 -19.69
C ILE A 191 32.18 8.01 -19.83
#